data_AF-A0A6P0HUX9-F1
#
_entry.id   AF-A0A6P0HUX9-F1
#
_cell.length_a   1.000
_cell.length_b   1.000
_cell.length_c   1.000
_cell.angle_alpha   90.00
_cell.angle_beta   90.00
_cell.angle_gamma   90.00
#
_symmetry.space_group_name_H-M   'P 1'
#
loop_
_entity.id
_entity.type
_entity.pdbx_description
1 polymer ?
#
loop_
_entity_poly.entity_id
_entity_poly.type
_entity_poly.pdbx_seq_one_letter_code
_entity_poly.pdbx_strand_id
1 'polypeptide(L)'
;MAAISRTLLPEESLQRNIKLIPIAQDALAIVVGINNPYKGSLTLDQLKDIYQGKIINWSEVGSDDLPIKVINRSPKSGSYNFFQNVVLLGEYFAPDSSNFITYQTDVTTPILRELNNNGISYTTVAQAKNQTTVRIIPINGISPVDQTTPNNDNYPLSRSVFLAVPNQTSLAVKKFIELA
;
A
#
# COMPACT_ATOMS: atom_id res chain seq x y z
N MET A 1 19.74 10.49 -8.62
CA MET A 1 19.12 9.15 -8.50
C MET A 1 17.67 9.34 -8.11
N ALA A 2 16.80 8.41 -8.46
CA ALA A 2 15.41 8.39 -7.98
C ALA A 2 15.07 6.99 -7.47
N ALA A 3 14.23 6.89 -6.43
CA ALA A 3 13.66 5.61 -6.01
C ALA A 3 12.33 5.39 -6.75
N ILE A 4 12.14 4.23 -7.34
CA ILE A 4 10.91 3.86 -8.06
C ILE A 4 10.41 2.50 -7.59
N SER A 5 9.09 2.34 -7.55
CA SER A 5 8.43 1.09 -7.15
C SER A 5 7.81 0.34 -8.34
N ARG A 6 8.27 0.65 -9.56
CA ARG A 6 7.89 -0.05 -10.80
C ARG A 6 9.13 -0.38 -11.60
N THR A 7 9.06 -1.46 -12.36
CA THR A 7 10.06 -1.76 -13.40
C THR A 7 9.91 -0.76 -14.55
N LEU A 8 11.04 -0.41 -15.19
CA LEU A 8 11.03 0.34 -16.44
C LEU A 8 10.89 -0.63 -17.61
N LEU A 9 10.14 -0.25 -18.63
CA LEU A 9 10.18 -0.97 -19.90
C LEU A 9 11.62 -0.89 -20.46
N PRO A 10 12.10 -1.93 -21.19
CA PRO A 10 13.43 -1.91 -21.80
C PRO A 10 13.68 -0.64 -22.63
N GLU A 11 12.67 -0.18 -23.35
CA GLU A 11 12.72 1.03 -24.17
C GLU A 11 12.86 2.32 -23.35
N GLU A 12 12.19 2.42 -22.19
CA GLU A 12 12.34 3.56 -21.27
C GLU A 12 13.76 3.62 -20.68
N SER A 13 14.31 2.44 -20.36
CA SER A 13 15.67 2.27 -19.82
C SER A 13 16.74 2.68 -20.85
N LEU A 14 16.60 2.22 -22.09
CA LEU A 14 17.47 2.53 -23.21
C LEU A 14 17.40 4.01 -23.62
N GLN A 15 16.19 4.57 -23.77
CA GLN A 15 16.01 5.97 -24.17
C GLN A 15 16.54 6.96 -23.11
N ARG A 16 16.40 6.62 -21.83
CA ARG A 16 16.84 7.51 -20.73
C ARG A 16 18.26 7.21 -20.24
N ASN A 17 18.90 6.16 -20.75
CA ASN A 17 20.22 5.68 -20.33
C ASN A 17 20.30 5.43 -18.81
N ILE A 18 19.26 4.78 -18.27
CA ILE A 18 19.07 4.51 -16.82
C ILE A 18 19.12 3.01 -16.58
N LYS A 19 19.82 2.57 -15.53
CA LYS A 19 19.69 1.21 -14.99
C LYS A 19 18.89 1.21 -13.68
N LEU A 20 18.16 0.12 -13.45
CA LEU A 20 17.46 -0.15 -12.20
C LEU A 20 18.26 -1.11 -11.34
N ILE A 21 18.47 -0.75 -10.09
CA ILE A 21 19.13 -1.60 -9.10
C ILE A 21 18.10 -1.91 -8.01
N PRO A 22 17.72 -3.17 -7.78
CA PRO A 22 16.82 -3.51 -6.69
C PRO A 22 17.50 -3.19 -5.35
N ILE A 23 16.81 -2.47 -4.47
CA ILE A 23 17.37 -2.06 -3.18
C ILE A 23 16.55 -2.52 -1.98
N ALA A 24 15.26 -2.86 -2.17
CA ALA A 24 14.43 -3.36 -1.09
C ALA A 24 13.24 -4.13 -1.63
N GLN A 25 12.69 -5.00 -0.78
CA GLN A 25 11.32 -5.46 -0.87
C GLN A 25 10.48 -4.63 0.10
N ASP A 26 9.37 -4.10 -0.40
CA ASP A 26 8.38 -3.36 0.38
C ASP A 26 7.01 -4.03 0.18
N ALA A 27 6.08 -3.79 1.08
CA ALA A 27 4.71 -4.25 0.95
C ALA A 27 3.75 -3.22 1.54
N LEU A 28 2.58 -3.08 0.94
CA LEU A 28 1.50 -2.31 1.56
C LEU A 28 0.71 -3.18 2.53
N ALA A 29 0.59 -2.73 3.77
CA ALA A 29 -0.35 -3.27 4.73
C ALA A 29 -1.70 -2.55 4.60
N ILE A 30 -2.79 -3.33 4.60
CA ILE A 30 -4.13 -2.81 4.81
C ILE A 30 -4.33 -2.68 6.32
N VAL A 31 -4.76 -1.51 6.75
CA VAL A 31 -4.85 -1.14 8.16
C VAL A 31 -6.26 -0.69 8.50
N VAL A 32 -6.70 -1.09 9.67
CA VAL A 32 -7.94 -0.61 10.30
C VAL A 32 -7.60 -0.09 11.68
N GLY A 33 -8.45 0.77 12.24
CA GLY A 33 -8.22 1.26 13.60
C GLY A 33 -8.25 0.10 14.62
N ILE A 34 -7.52 0.28 15.73
CA ILE A 34 -7.28 -0.80 16.70
C ILE A 34 -8.59 -1.40 17.26
N ASN A 35 -9.61 -0.56 17.44
CA ASN A 35 -10.92 -0.92 17.97
C ASN A 35 -11.94 -1.34 16.90
N ASN A 36 -11.53 -1.45 15.64
CA ASN A 36 -12.43 -1.91 14.59
C ASN A 36 -12.85 -3.37 14.85
N PRO A 37 -14.15 -3.71 14.76
CA PRO A 37 -14.66 -5.04 15.10
C PRO A 37 -14.23 -6.13 14.11
N TYR A 38 -13.90 -5.79 12.86
CA TYR A 38 -13.62 -6.75 11.80
C TYR A 38 -12.37 -7.62 12.04
N LYS A 39 -12.50 -8.89 12.43
CA LYS A 39 -11.35 -9.78 12.73
C LYS A 39 -10.91 -10.68 11.57
N GLY A 40 -11.56 -10.56 10.42
CA GLY A 40 -11.33 -11.43 9.26
C GLY A 40 -10.13 -11.04 8.39
N SER A 41 -10.09 -11.65 7.21
CA SER A 41 -9.21 -11.31 6.10
C SER A 41 -10.04 -10.91 4.89
N LEU A 42 -9.60 -9.88 4.18
CA LEU A 42 -10.24 -9.44 2.94
C LEU A 42 -9.63 -10.15 1.74
N THR A 43 -10.45 -10.43 0.73
CA THR A 43 -9.93 -10.76 -0.60
C THR A 43 -9.50 -9.51 -1.35
N LEU A 44 -8.70 -9.68 -2.41
CA LEU A 44 -8.38 -8.55 -3.32
C LEU A 44 -9.64 -7.95 -3.95
N ASP A 45 -10.63 -8.78 -4.31
CA ASP A 45 -11.87 -8.30 -4.90
C ASP A 45 -12.70 -7.48 -3.90
N GLN A 46 -12.81 -7.95 -2.66
CA GLN A 46 -13.47 -7.18 -1.59
C GLN A 46 -12.74 -5.85 -1.33
N LEU A 47 -11.40 -5.88 -1.32
CA LEU A 47 -10.61 -4.66 -1.15
C LEU A 47 -10.82 -3.69 -2.33
N LYS A 48 -10.87 -4.19 -3.56
CA LYS A 48 -11.23 -3.39 -4.74
C LYS A 48 -12.61 -2.78 -4.58
N ASP A 49 -13.62 -3.58 -4.25
CA ASP A 49 -14.99 -3.12 -4.13
C ASP A 49 -15.20 -2.12 -2.98
N ILE A 50 -14.45 -2.24 -1.87
CA ILE A 50 -14.41 -1.22 -0.81
C ILE A 50 -13.85 0.11 -1.34
N TYR A 51 -12.71 0.08 -2.03
CA TYR A 51 -12.05 1.30 -2.52
C TYR A 51 -12.70 1.89 -3.78
N GLN A 52 -13.62 1.15 -4.41
CA GLN A 52 -14.53 1.64 -5.45
C GLN A 52 -15.90 2.07 -4.89
N GLY A 53 -16.12 1.95 -3.58
CA GLY A 53 -17.36 2.39 -2.92
C GLY A 53 -18.56 1.50 -3.20
N LYS A 54 -18.36 0.26 -3.64
CA LYS A 54 -19.42 -0.74 -3.83
C LYS A 54 -19.74 -1.47 -2.53
N ILE A 55 -18.70 -1.80 -1.75
CA ILE A 55 -18.85 -2.28 -0.37
C ILE A 55 -18.63 -1.09 0.55
N ILE A 56 -19.65 -0.74 1.33
CA ILE A 56 -19.66 0.46 2.17
C ILE A 56 -19.95 0.15 3.64
N ASN A 57 -20.19 -1.11 3.99
CA ASN A 57 -20.48 -1.55 5.35
C ASN A 57 -19.70 -2.83 5.70
N TRP A 58 -19.17 -2.91 6.92
CA TRP A 58 -18.40 -4.06 7.37
C TRP A 58 -19.23 -5.36 7.45
N SER A 59 -20.55 -5.26 7.57
CA SER A 59 -21.46 -6.42 7.51
C SER A 59 -21.42 -7.16 6.16
N GLU A 60 -21.13 -6.46 5.06
CA GLU A 60 -21.01 -7.04 3.72
C GLU A 60 -19.77 -7.95 3.57
N VAL A 61 -18.83 -7.86 4.52
CA VAL A 61 -17.64 -8.72 4.61
C VAL A 61 -17.64 -9.58 5.88
N GLY A 62 -18.81 -9.73 6.53
CA GLY A 62 -19.00 -10.62 7.67
C GLY A 62 -18.63 -10.05 9.03
N SER A 63 -18.72 -8.72 9.22
CA SER A 63 -18.62 -8.08 10.54
C SER A 63 -19.97 -7.55 11.04
N ASP A 64 -19.93 -6.70 12.07
CA ASP A 64 -21.09 -5.98 12.58
C ASP A 64 -21.60 -4.95 11.56
N ASP A 65 -22.87 -4.54 11.70
CA ASP A 65 -23.44 -3.43 10.95
C ASP A 65 -22.76 -2.11 11.34
N LEU A 66 -21.75 -1.74 10.56
CA LEU A 66 -20.88 -0.61 10.81
C LEU A 66 -20.43 -0.02 9.47
N PRO A 67 -20.74 1.25 9.15
CA PRO A 67 -20.31 1.88 7.91
C PRO A 67 -18.78 1.91 7.79
N ILE A 68 -18.25 1.57 6.62
CA ILE A 68 -16.82 1.66 6.33
C ILE A 68 -16.46 3.12 6.04
N LYS A 69 -15.45 3.64 6.75
CA LYS A 69 -14.84 4.92 6.42
C LYS A 69 -13.49 4.71 5.73
N VAL A 70 -13.44 4.87 4.41
CA VAL A 70 -12.17 4.82 3.68
C VAL A 70 -11.42 6.13 3.87
N ILE A 71 -10.17 6.06 4.34
CA ILE A 71 -9.24 7.18 4.32
C ILE A 71 -8.15 6.86 3.32
N ASN A 72 -8.30 7.40 2.11
CA ASN A 72 -7.40 7.19 1.00
C ASN A 72 -6.17 8.12 1.08
N ARG A 73 -5.07 7.68 0.46
CA ARG A 73 -3.80 8.42 0.45
C ARG A 73 -3.79 9.52 -0.60
N SER A 74 -2.84 10.44 -0.47
CA SER A 74 -2.61 11.47 -1.49
C SER A 74 -2.27 10.87 -2.86
N PRO A 75 -2.84 11.40 -3.97
CA PRO A 75 -2.44 11.03 -5.33
C PRO A 75 -0.94 11.22 -5.60
N LYS A 76 -0.26 12.06 -4.79
CA LYS A 76 1.18 12.28 -4.85
C LYS A 76 2.00 11.14 -4.23
N SER A 77 1.35 10.19 -3.57
CA SER A 77 2.01 9.09 -2.85
C SER A 77 2.35 7.93 -3.78
N GLY A 78 3.55 7.36 -3.65
CA GLY A 78 3.93 6.12 -4.32
C GLY A 78 3.05 4.92 -3.91
N SER A 79 2.56 4.92 -2.66
CA SER A 79 1.63 3.90 -2.18
C SER A 79 0.25 4.04 -2.83
N TYR A 80 -0.22 5.26 -3.11
CA TYR A 80 -1.45 5.49 -3.86
C TYR A 80 -1.37 4.89 -5.26
N ASN A 81 -0.31 5.22 -6.00
CA ASN A 81 -0.13 4.73 -7.36
C ASN A 81 -0.01 3.20 -7.39
N PHE A 82 0.70 2.61 -6.44
CA PHE A 82 0.81 1.15 -6.36
C PHE A 82 -0.53 0.48 -6.02
N PHE A 83 -1.25 0.98 -5.02
CA PHE A 83 -2.57 0.45 -4.66
C PHE A 83 -3.54 0.51 -5.84
N GLN A 84 -3.59 1.64 -6.55
CA GLN A 84 -4.45 1.80 -7.72
C GLN A 84 -4.14 0.75 -8.79
N ASN A 85 -2.86 0.55 -9.10
CA ASN A 85 -2.47 -0.41 -10.14
C ASN A 85 -2.71 -1.87 -9.74
N VAL A 86 -2.43 -2.23 -8.49
CA VAL A 86 -2.47 -3.64 -8.05
C VAL A 86 -3.85 -4.06 -7.56
N VAL A 87 -4.53 -3.22 -6.79
CA VAL A 87 -5.83 -3.54 -6.20
C VAL A 87 -6.96 -3.11 -7.13
N LEU A 88 -6.89 -1.90 -7.68
CA LEU A 88 -7.95 -1.39 -8.57
C LEU A 88 -7.73 -1.77 -10.03
N LEU A 89 -6.63 -2.47 -10.36
CA LEU A 89 -6.28 -2.84 -11.73
C LEU A 89 -6.18 -1.62 -12.67
N GLY A 90 -5.73 -0.48 -12.13
CA GLY A 90 -5.62 0.79 -12.84
C GLY A 90 -6.92 1.61 -12.89
N GLU A 91 -8.04 1.10 -12.38
CA GLU A 91 -9.29 1.87 -12.28
C GLU A 91 -9.21 2.98 -11.22
N TYR A 92 -10.16 3.91 -11.26
CA TYR A 92 -10.22 5.01 -10.31
C TYR A 92 -10.76 4.56 -8.95
N PHE A 93 -10.26 5.23 -7.90
CA PHE A 93 -10.89 5.19 -6.58
C PHE A 93 -12.30 5.80 -6.64
N ALA A 94 -13.13 5.47 -5.65
CA ALA A 94 -14.38 6.18 -5.44
C ALA A 94 -14.15 7.69 -5.26
N PRO A 95 -15.07 8.54 -5.70
CA PRO A 95 -15.01 9.97 -5.39
C PRO A 95 -15.16 10.22 -3.89
N ASP A 96 -14.65 11.36 -3.44
CA ASP A 96 -14.79 11.78 -2.04
C ASP A 96 -16.28 11.89 -1.65
N SER A 97 -16.59 11.45 -0.44
CA SER A 97 -17.93 11.42 0.16
C SER A 97 -17.83 11.46 1.69
N SER A 98 -18.96 11.34 2.39
CA SER A 98 -18.97 11.25 3.86
C SER A 98 -18.19 10.03 4.40
N ASN A 99 -18.13 8.95 3.61
CA ASN A 99 -17.50 7.68 3.99
C ASN A 99 -16.21 7.38 3.21
N PHE A 100 -15.79 8.29 2.31
CA PHE A 100 -14.56 8.14 1.53
C PHE A 100 -13.83 9.48 1.46
N ILE A 101 -12.60 9.56 1.98
CA ILE A 101 -11.83 10.80 2.03
C ILE A 101 -10.45 10.57 1.44
N THR A 102 -10.09 11.31 0.41
CA THR A 102 -8.74 11.33 -0.16
C THR A 102 -7.92 12.49 0.38
N TYR A 103 -6.87 12.16 1.13
CA TYR A 103 -5.95 13.17 1.66
C TYR A 103 -5.22 13.92 0.56
N GLN A 104 -5.08 15.24 0.67
CA GLN A 104 -4.35 16.01 -0.36
C GLN A 104 -2.82 15.96 -0.16
N THR A 105 -2.37 15.78 1.07
CA THR A 105 -0.95 15.72 1.46
C THR A 105 -0.57 14.29 1.83
N ASP A 106 0.65 13.87 1.47
CA ASP A 106 1.14 12.53 1.80
C ASP A 106 1.58 12.44 3.27
N VAL A 107 0.63 12.17 4.17
CA VAL A 107 0.86 12.07 5.62
C VAL A 107 0.32 10.76 6.17
N THR A 108 1.21 9.91 6.72
CA THR A 108 0.80 8.59 7.22
C THR A 108 0.21 8.66 8.63
N THR A 109 0.92 9.25 9.59
CA THR A 109 0.50 9.25 11.01
C THR A 109 -0.87 9.88 11.25
N PRO A 110 -1.23 11.03 10.63
CA PRO A 110 -2.57 11.60 10.78
C PRO A 110 -3.66 10.65 10.26
N ILE A 111 -3.47 10.06 9.07
CA ILE A 111 -4.41 9.10 8.48
C ILE A 111 -4.66 7.92 9.43
N LEU A 112 -3.60 7.33 10.00
CA LEU A 112 -3.74 6.18 10.91
C LEU A 112 -4.52 6.51 12.18
N ARG A 113 -4.43 7.75 12.68
CA ARG A 113 -5.16 8.19 13.87
C ARG A 113 -6.65 8.40 13.62
N GLU A 114 -7.03 8.66 12.37
CA GLU A 114 -8.42 8.92 11.99
C GLU A 114 -9.24 7.68 11.66
N LEU A 115 -8.63 6.49 11.66
CA LEU A 115 -9.32 5.24 11.36
C LEU A 115 -10.36 4.86 12.41
N ASN A 116 -10.20 5.28 13.68
CA ASN A 116 -11.18 5.05 14.74
C ASN A 116 -11.71 3.60 14.79
N ASN A 117 -13.02 3.37 14.93
CA ASN A 117 -13.61 2.03 15.01
C ASN A 117 -14.09 1.49 13.65
N ASN A 118 -14.20 2.31 12.62
CA ASN A 118 -14.86 1.92 11.38
C ASN A 118 -14.04 2.20 10.12
N GLY A 119 -12.86 2.79 10.28
CA GLY A 119 -12.02 3.24 9.19
C GLY A 119 -11.06 2.17 8.67
N ILE A 120 -10.74 2.30 7.39
CA ILE A 120 -9.77 1.50 6.65
C ILE A 120 -8.84 2.42 5.85
N SER A 121 -7.55 2.08 5.80
CA SER A 121 -6.56 2.73 4.94
C SER A 121 -5.47 1.73 4.56
N TYR A 122 -4.43 2.20 3.90
CA TYR A 122 -3.24 1.43 3.58
C TYR A 122 -1.97 2.26 3.78
N THR A 123 -0.90 1.57 4.16
CA THR A 123 0.43 2.17 4.32
C THR A 123 1.51 1.11 4.16
N THR A 124 2.79 1.46 4.15
CA THR A 124 3.85 0.44 4.10
C THR A 124 3.85 -0.40 5.38
N VAL A 125 4.21 -1.68 5.28
CA VAL A 125 4.34 -2.57 6.44
C VAL A 125 5.28 -1.97 7.49
N ALA A 126 6.38 -1.35 7.06
CA ALA A 126 7.34 -0.69 7.94
C ALA A 126 6.71 0.43 8.78
N GLN A 127 5.76 1.17 8.21
CA GLN A 127 5.03 2.24 8.91
C GLN A 127 3.91 1.72 9.82
N ALA A 128 3.33 0.56 9.51
CA ALA A 128 2.21 -0.01 10.25
C ALA A 128 2.61 -0.93 11.42
N LYS A 129 3.65 -1.77 11.23
CA LYS A 129 3.93 -2.93 12.11
C LYS A 129 4.12 -2.61 13.59
N ASN A 130 4.59 -1.41 13.92
CA ASN A 130 4.87 -0.99 15.30
C ASN A 130 3.87 0.06 15.81
N GLN A 131 2.76 0.29 15.09
CA GLN A 131 1.73 1.24 15.50
C GLN A 131 0.80 0.60 16.53
N THR A 132 0.38 1.39 17.51
CA THR A 132 -0.54 0.95 18.59
C THR A 132 -1.98 1.38 18.36
N THR A 133 -2.23 2.32 17.44
CA THR A 133 -3.58 2.86 17.16
C THR A 133 -4.29 2.13 16.02
N VAL A 134 -3.59 1.25 15.31
CA VAL A 134 -4.10 0.50 14.17
C VAL A 134 -3.63 -0.94 14.21
N ARG A 135 -4.30 -1.80 13.46
CA ARG A 135 -3.89 -3.18 13.22
C ARG A 135 -3.91 -3.48 11.74
N ILE A 136 -3.04 -4.39 11.32
CA ILE A 136 -2.97 -4.88 9.95
C ILE A 136 -4.00 -5.99 9.79
N ILE A 137 -4.73 -6.01 8.67
CA ILE A 137 -5.61 -7.12 8.30
C ILE A 137 -4.95 -7.97 7.19
N PRO A 138 -5.05 -9.31 7.26
CA PRO A 138 -4.52 -10.18 6.21
C PRO A 138 -5.28 -10.00 4.90
N ILE A 139 -4.59 -10.26 3.78
CA ILE A 139 -5.20 -10.29 2.44
C ILE A 139 -5.10 -11.70 1.87
N ASN A 140 -6.22 -12.25 1.42
CA ASN A 140 -6.35 -13.66 1.02
C ASN A 140 -5.84 -14.64 2.10
N GLY A 141 -6.04 -14.30 3.37
CA GLY A 141 -5.53 -15.07 4.52
C GLY A 141 -4.04 -14.89 4.81
N ILE A 142 -3.30 -14.11 4.00
CA ILE A 142 -1.85 -13.92 4.14
C ILE A 142 -1.56 -12.63 4.90
N SER A 143 -0.80 -12.72 6.01
CA SER A 143 -0.38 -11.58 6.82
C SER A 143 1.06 -11.19 6.48
N PRO A 144 1.35 -9.92 6.19
CA PRO A 144 2.70 -9.48 5.82
C PRO A 144 3.64 -9.31 7.02
N VAL A 145 3.15 -9.52 8.25
CA VAL A 145 3.92 -9.36 9.49
C VAL A 145 4.02 -10.63 10.32
N ASP A 146 3.21 -11.64 10.02
CA ASP A 146 3.24 -12.92 10.71
C ASP A 146 3.99 -13.95 9.85
N GLN A 147 5.22 -14.24 10.27
CA GLN A 147 6.10 -15.19 9.57
C GLN A 147 5.58 -16.64 9.60
N THR A 148 4.63 -16.96 10.48
CA THR A 148 4.03 -18.29 10.56
C THR A 148 2.89 -18.49 9.56
N THR A 149 2.43 -17.42 8.91
CA THR A 149 1.36 -17.51 7.92
C THR A 149 1.83 -18.31 6.69
N PRO A 150 1.06 -19.32 6.23
CA PRO A 150 1.41 -20.05 5.01
C PRO A 150 1.52 -19.13 3.80
N ASN A 151 2.50 -19.40 2.93
CA ASN A 151 2.74 -18.61 1.71
C ASN A 151 3.00 -17.11 1.95
N ASN A 152 3.59 -16.73 3.09
CA ASN A 152 3.91 -15.33 3.40
C ASN A 152 4.74 -14.64 2.30
N ASP A 153 5.65 -15.37 1.65
CA ASP A 153 6.42 -14.89 0.50
C ASP A 153 5.55 -14.44 -0.69
N ASN A 154 4.29 -14.90 -0.75
CA ASN A 154 3.30 -14.58 -1.77
C ASN A 154 2.28 -13.51 -1.31
N TYR A 155 2.61 -12.68 -0.32
CA TYR A 155 1.71 -11.62 0.10
C TYR A 155 1.34 -10.71 -1.09
N PRO A 156 0.04 -10.52 -1.42
CA PRO A 156 -0.37 -9.97 -2.71
C PRO A 156 0.01 -8.50 -2.96
N LEU A 157 0.31 -7.74 -1.90
CA LEU A 157 0.64 -6.31 -1.99
C LEU A 157 2.14 -6.03 -1.82
N SER A 158 2.98 -7.04 -2.08
CA SER A 158 4.43 -6.93 -2.11
C SER A 158 4.95 -6.32 -3.41
N ARG A 159 6.06 -5.58 -3.34
CA ARG A 159 6.72 -4.95 -4.48
C ARG A 159 8.23 -4.84 -4.29
N SER A 160 8.95 -4.89 -5.41
CA SER A 160 10.36 -4.51 -5.44
C SER A 160 10.49 -2.99 -5.54
N VAL A 161 11.43 -2.43 -4.78
CA VAL A 161 11.84 -1.03 -4.85
C VAL A 161 13.20 -0.98 -5.52
N PHE A 162 13.34 -0.08 -6.49
CA PHE A 162 14.53 0.09 -7.31
C PHE A 162 15.12 1.49 -7.16
N LEU A 163 16.45 1.60 -7.19
CA LEU A 163 17.14 2.83 -7.53
C LEU A 163 17.28 2.94 -9.05
N ALA A 164 16.69 3.99 -9.61
CA ALA A 164 16.95 4.43 -10.96
C ALA A 164 18.20 5.32 -10.98
N VAL A 165 19.24 4.84 -11.64
CA VAL A 165 20.53 5.52 -11.75
C VAL A 165 20.98 5.61 -13.20
N PRO A 166 21.58 6.73 -13.65
CA PRO A 166 22.17 6.78 -14.99
C PRO A 166 23.23 5.68 -15.17
N ASN A 167 23.36 5.14 -16.38
CA ASN A 167 24.36 4.11 -16.67
C ASN A 167 25.79 4.58 -16.38
N GLN A 168 26.07 5.86 -16.65
CA GLN A 168 27.29 6.52 -16.22
C GLN A 168 27.04 7.36 -14.97
N THR A 169 27.71 6.99 -13.89
CA THR A 169 27.50 7.57 -12.56
C THR A 169 28.83 7.81 -11.88
N SER A 170 28.90 8.85 -11.03
CA SER A 170 30.09 9.18 -10.26
C SER A 170 30.49 8.05 -9.30
N LEU A 171 31.76 8.02 -8.90
CA LEU A 171 32.26 7.04 -7.94
C LEU A 171 31.56 7.15 -6.57
N ALA A 172 31.19 8.36 -6.15
CA ALA A 172 30.45 8.58 -4.92
C ALA A 172 29.07 7.89 -4.95
N VAL A 173 28.37 7.98 -6.08
CA VAL A 173 27.07 7.32 -6.26
C VAL A 173 27.22 5.80 -6.35
N LYS A 174 28.27 5.28 -7.00
CA LYS A 174 28.57 3.84 -7.01
C LYS A 174 28.81 3.32 -5.58
N LYS A 175 29.63 4.01 -4.79
CA LYS A 175 29.90 3.65 -3.38
C LYS A 175 28.65 3.73 -2.52
N PHE A 176 27.77 4.70 -2.74
CA PHE A 176 26.49 4.77 -2.03
C PHE A 176 25.60 3.55 -2.31
N ILE A 177 25.54 3.11 -3.57
CA ILE A 177 24.75 1.94 -3.97
C ILE A 177 25.33 0.65 -3.35
N GLU A 178 26.66 0.51 -3.28
CA GLU A 178 27.34 -0.65 -2.69
C GLU A 178 27.16 -0.75 -1.16
N LEU A 179 26.75 0.34 -0.49
CA LEU A 179 26.46 0.35 0.95
C LEU A 179 25.02 -0.02 1.29
N ALA A 180 24.13 -0.04 0.30
CA ALA A 180 22.70 -0.38 0.45
C ALA A 180 22.49 -1.89 0.32
#